data_AF-A0A317F1P7-F1
#
_entry.id   AF-A0A317F1P7-F1
#
_cell.length_a   1.000
_cell.length_b   1.000
_cell.length_c   1.000
_cell.angle_alpha   90.00
_cell.angle_beta   90.00
_cell.angle_gamma   90.00
#
_symmetry.space_group_name_H-M   'P 1'
#
loop_
_entity.id
_entity.type
_entity.pdbx_description
1 polymer ?
#
loop_
_entity_poly.entity_id
_entity_poly.type
_entity_poly.pdbx_seq_one_letter_code
_entity_poly.pdbx_strand_id
1 'polypeptide(L)'
;MIQLNLLDLAQKQFPDLNFDLDDDIIKVEKILKAEAKLNPEVKVNDIENLISFLRTYRGKFIPILKHKNINIIVTGKQTNVNFARFDHENISPETLQEFEHAFSENISEYLKQCIRNNKWNSLRSVFINYAFLVGDGTKEEVYQTLKLKNQSLISAIYNNQFVGYVQSNPYSSDIQYYTMLSTVDQHFFDDDILTINNIICEKQKNTVNNKIFLGKILYAASYFNAYTDSLKETLENNQQIALQWVYPNEPISSGSSTSSTTMTVIIIAVVVVIIIIAITSGYSGSITPFILVVGLIARLINALGRKK
;
A
#
# COMPACT_ATOMS: atom_id res chain seq x y z
N MET A 1 -9.70 -25.65 -4.24
CA MET A 1 -8.32 -25.12 -4.40
C MET A 1 -7.44 -26.10 -5.19
N ILE A 2 -6.75 -25.64 -6.24
CA ILE A 2 -5.87 -26.49 -7.07
C ILE A 2 -4.49 -26.66 -6.41
N GLN A 3 -4.03 -27.92 -6.25
CA GLN A 3 -2.76 -28.27 -5.62
C GLN A 3 -1.62 -28.40 -6.66
N LEU A 4 -1.11 -27.27 -7.17
CA LEU A 4 -0.04 -27.27 -8.19
C LEU A 4 1.29 -27.84 -7.67
N ASN A 5 1.49 -27.93 -6.36
CA ASN A 5 2.64 -28.62 -5.77
C ASN A 5 2.72 -30.11 -6.13
N LEU A 6 1.59 -30.73 -6.48
CA LEU A 6 1.58 -32.10 -6.97
C LEU A 6 2.22 -32.19 -8.37
N LEU A 7 2.17 -31.13 -9.18
CA LEU A 7 2.91 -31.09 -10.46
C LEU A 7 4.42 -31.13 -10.22
N ASP A 8 4.92 -30.44 -9.19
CA ASP A 8 6.35 -30.48 -8.84
C ASP A 8 6.80 -31.93 -8.56
N LEU A 9 5.95 -32.77 -7.96
CA LEU A 9 6.25 -34.18 -7.71
C LEU A 9 6.32 -35.00 -9.00
N ALA A 10 5.36 -34.80 -9.92
CA ALA A 10 5.36 -35.50 -11.20
C ALA A 10 6.53 -35.08 -12.09
N GLN A 11 6.84 -33.78 -12.15
CA GLN A 11 7.94 -33.23 -12.94
C GLN A 11 9.33 -33.63 -12.42
N LYS A 12 9.47 -33.91 -11.12
CA LYS A 12 10.71 -34.49 -10.58
C LYS A 12 11.00 -35.89 -11.12
N GLN A 13 9.97 -36.68 -11.40
CA GLN A 13 10.13 -38.03 -11.94
C GLN A 13 10.21 -38.02 -13.48
N PHE A 14 9.46 -37.13 -14.12
CA PHE A 14 9.45 -36.94 -15.57
C PHE A 14 9.57 -35.46 -15.93
N PRO A 15 10.79 -34.95 -16.16
CA PRO A 15 11.01 -33.52 -16.43
C PRO A 15 10.46 -33.06 -17.79
N ASP A 16 10.31 -33.98 -18.76
CA ASP A 16 9.91 -33.68 -20.14
C ASP A 16 8.39 -33.84 -20.40
N LEU A 17 7.55 -33.72 -19.37
CA LEU A 17 6.10 -33.84 -19.51
C LEU A 17 5.53 -32.70 -20.37
N ASN A 18 4.79 -33.06 -21.42
CA ASN A 18 4.03 -32.13 -22.24
C ASN A 18 2.53 -32.23 -21.91
N PHE A 19 2.00 -31.25 -21.18
CA PHE A 19 0.60 -31.23 -20.75
C PHE A 19 -0.41 -30.96 -21.88
N ASP A 20 0.04 -30.77 -23.13
CA ASP A 20 -0.85 -30.75 -24.30
C ASP A 20 -1.18 -32.17 -24.80
N LEU A 21 -0.46 -33.20 -24.33
CA LEU A 21 -0.64 -34.60 -24.69
C LEU A 21 -1.41 -35.35 -23.59
N ASP A 22 -2.51 -36.02 -23.98
CA ASP A 22 -3.33 -36.79 -23.04
C ASP A 22 -2.54 -37.94 -22.38
N ASP A 23 -1.59 -38.55 -23.12
CA ASP A 23 -0.72 -39.61 -22.61
C ASP A 23 0.14 -39.14 -21.43
N ASP A 24 0.63 -37.90 -21.47
CA ASP A 24 1.46 -37.34 -20.39
C ASP A 24 0.59 -36.96 -19.18
N ILE A 25 -0.64 -36.51 -19.39
CA ILE A 25 -1.61 -36.30 -18.29
C ILE A 25 -1.93 -37.65 -17.61
N ILE A 26 -2.10 -38.72 -18.38
CA ILE A 26 -2.32 -40.08 -17.83
C ILE A 26 -1.10 -40.55 -17.03
N LYS A 27 0.13 -40.24 -17.48
CA LYS A 27 1.36 -40.54 -16.71
C LYS A 27 1.35 -39.80 -15.37
N VAL A 28 1.04 -38.50 -15.36
CA VAL A 28 0.92 -37.70 -14.13
C VAL A 28 -0.09 -38.34 -13.17
N GLU A 29 -1.27 -38.71 -13.67
CA GLU A 29 -2.31 -39.35 -12.85
C GLU A 29 -1.81 -40.64 -12.19
N LYS A 30 -1.14 -41.51 -12.95
CA LYS A 30 -0.58 -42.77 -12.45
C LYS A 30 0.50 -42.54 -11.38
N ILE A 31 1.39 -41.58 -11.59
CA ILE A 31 2.47 -41.22 -10.65
C ILE A 31 1.87 -40.73 -9.34
N LEU A 32 0.94 -39.78 -9.40
CA LEU A 32 0.34 -39.19 -8.22
C LEU A 32 -0.51 -40.20 -7.44
N LYS A 33 -1.24 -41.08 -8.12
CA LYS A 33 -2.00 -42.17 -7.46
C LYS A 33 -1.09 -43.21 -6.82
N ALA A 34 0.10 -43.45 -7.37
CA ALA A 34 1.11 -44.28 -6.72
C ALA A 34 1.67 -43.59 -5.47
N GLU A 35 1.97 -42.29 -5.56
CA GLU A 35 2.47 -41.49 -4.43
C GLU A 35 1.45 -41.42 -3.28
N ALA A 36 0.15 -41.27 -3.58
CA ALA A 36 -0.91 -41.27 -2.58
C ALA A 36 -1.03 -42.58 -1.77
N LYS A 37 -0.52 -43.70 -2.30
CA LYS A 37 -0.45 -44.97 -1.55
C LYS A 37 0.72 -45.00 -0.56
N LEU A 38 1.76 -44.20 -0.81
CA LEU A 38 2.99 -44.16 -0.03
C LEU A 38 3.00 -42.99 0.96
N ASN A 39 2.37 -41.87 0.59
CA ASN A 39 2.32 -40.65 1.37
C ASN A 39 0.87 -40.29 1.74
N PRO A 40 0.48 -40.40 3.02
CA PRO A 40 -0.88 -40.09 3.47
C PRO A 40 -1.24 -38.59 3.38
N GLU A 41 -0.27 -37.70 3.17
CA GLU A 41 -0.52 -36.27 2.96
C GLU A 41 -1.09 -35.98 1.56
N VAL A 42 -0.87 -36.88 0.59
CA VAL A 42 -1.37 -36.74 -0.78
C VAL A 42 -2.77 -37.33 -0.87
N LYS A 43 -3.78 -36.47 -0.99
CA LYS A 43 -5.19 -36.89 -1.05
C LYS A 43 -5.61 -37.18 -2.49
N VAL A 44 -6.36 -38.27 -2.68
CA VAL A 44 -6.90 -38.67 -3.99
C VAL A 44 -7.75 -37.57 -4.63
N ASN A 45 -8.58 -36.88 -3.82
CA ASN A 45 -9.41 -35.78 -4.30
C ASN A 45 -8.58 -34.61 -4.88
N ASP A 46 -7.43 -34.31 -4.28
CA ASP A 46 -6.53 -33.24 -4.77
C ASP A 46 -5.88 -33.63 -6.11
N ILE A 47 -5.58 -34.92 -6.28
CA ILE A 47 -5.10 -35.48 -7.56
C ILE A 47 -6.18 -35.35 -8.62
N GLU A 48 -7.41 -35.79 -8.33
CA GLU A 48 -8.53 -35.73 -9.29
C GLU A 48 -8.82 -34.30 -9.74
N ASN A 49 -8.79 -33.35 -8.80
CA ASN A 49 -8.93 -31.93 -9.10
C ASN A 49 -7.80 -31.43 -10.02
N LEU A 50 -6.55 -31.81 -9.76
CA LEU A 50 -5.42 -31.44 -10.62
C LEU A 50 -5.53 -32.07 -12.01
N ILE A 51 -5.90 -33.35 -12.13
CA ILE A 51 -6.04 -34.02 -13.42
C ILE A 51 -7.19 -33.42 -14.24
N SER A 52 -8.32 -33.12 -13.60
CA SER A 52 -9.42 -32.40 -14.24
C SER A 52 -8.97 -31.04 -14.79
N PHE A 53 -8.21 -30.29 -13.97
CA PHE A 53 -7.61 -29.03 -14.39
C PHE A 53 -6.67 -29.20 -15.60
N LEU A 54 -5.75 -30.17 -15.57
CA LEU A 54 -4.82 -30.42 -16.68
C LEU A 54 -5.53 -30.84 -17.97
N ARG A 55 -6.59 -31.65 -17.88
CA ARG A 55 -7.39 -32.03 -19.06
C ARG A 55 -8.14 -30.84 -19.65
N THR A 56 -8.62 -29.94 -18.81
CA THR A 56 -9.40 -28.77 -19.23
C THR A 56 -8.51 -27.69 -19.84
N TYR A 57 -7.40 -27.36 -19.19
CA TYR A 57 -6.58 -26.19 -19.55
C TYR A 57 -5.25 -26.56 -20.22
N ARG A 58 -4.82 -27.82 -20.17
CA ARG A 58 -3.60 -28.33 -20.81
C ARG A 58 -2.37 -27.46 -20.50
N GLY A 59 -1.52 -27.17 -21.48
CA GLY A 59 -0.36 -26.29 -21.34
C GLY A 59 -0.68 -24.79 -21.34
N LYS A 60 -1.94 -24.37 -21.50
CA LYS A 60 -2.34 -22.97 -21.72
C LYS A 60 -1.79 -22.00 -20.67
N PHE A 61 -1.78 -22.41 -19.40
CA PHE A 61 -1.36 -21.56 -18.28
C PHE A 61 0.12 -21.67 -17.91
N ILE A 62 0.89 -22.55 -18.56
CA ILE A 62 2.33 -22.72 -18.28
C ILE A 62 3.10 -21.39 -18.38
N PRO A 63 2.90 -20.53 -19.40
CA PRO A 63 3.63 -19.26 -19.48
C PRO A 63 3.39 -18.35 -18.27
N ILE A 64 2.18 -18.37 -17.71
CA ILE A 64 1.80 -17.58 -16.53
C ILE A 64 2.41 -18.20 -15.26
N LEU A 65 2.29 -19.52 -15.10
CA LEU A 65 2.76 -20.26 -13.91
C LEU A 65 4.29 -20.28 -13.78
N LYS A 66 5.04 -20.07 -14.86
CA LYS A 66 6.50 -19.90 -14.82
C LYS A 66 6.94 -18.66 -14.04
N HIS A 67 6.07 -17.66 -13.91
CA HIS A 67 6.40 -16.47 -13.13
C HIS A 67 6.38 -16.76 -11.63
N LYS A 68 7.53 -16.56 -10.96
CA LYS A 68 7.73 -16.93 -9.55
C LYS A 68 6.65 -16.36 -8.61
N ASN A 69 6.33 -15.07 -8.72
CA ASN A 69 5.33 -14.47 -7.83
C ASN A 69 3.93 -15.00 -8.10
N ILE A 70 3.57 -15.29 -9.37
CA ILE A 70 2.25 -15.82 -9.69
C ILE A 70 2.14 -17.23 -9.13
N ASN A 71 3.18 -18.06 -9.31
CA ASN A 71 3.22 -19.38 -8.71
C ASN A 71 3.07 -19.33 -7.18
N ILE A 72 3.72 -18.37 -6.50
CA ILE A 72 3.54 -18.17 -5.05
C ILE A 72 2.08 -17.82 -4.72
N ILE A 73 1.46 -16.89 -5.46
CA ILE A 73 0.07 -16.47 -5.25
C ILE A 73 -0.88 -17.65 -5.40
N VAL A 74 -0.78 -18.40 -6.51
CA VAL A 74 -1.72 -19.50 -6.78
C VAL A 74 -1.43 -20.76 -5.97
N THR A 75 -0.23 -20.96 -5.44
CA THR A 75 0.06 -22.13 -4.58
C THR A 75 -0.21 -21.87 -3.10
N GLY A 76 -0.20 -20.60 -2.66
CA GLY A 76 -0.38 -20.24 -1.26
C GLY A 76 0.75 -20.72 -0.32
N LYS A 77 1.86 -21.26 -0.84
CA LYS A 77 2.96 -21.83 -0.02
C LYS A 77 3.74 -20.77 0.76
N GLN A 78 3.76 -19.54 0.26
CA GLN A 78 4.46 -18.40 0.85
C GLN A 78 3.58 -17.17 0.72
N THR A 79 3.76 -16.19 1.59
CA THR A 79 2.98 -14.93 1.57
C THR A 79 3.82 -13.73 1.10
N ASN A 80 5.08 -13.95 0.73
CA ASN A 80 5.99 -12.90 0.33
C ASN A 80 6.14 -12.89 -1.19
N VAL A 81 5.64 -11.84 -1.83
CA VAL A 81 5.94 -11.51 -3.24
C VAL A 81 6.61 -10.15 -3.30
N ASN A 82 7.51 -9.97 -4.25
CA ASN A 82 8.18 -8.70 -4.49
C ASN A 82 7.43 -7.89 -5.56
N PHE A 83 7.94 -6.70 -5.90
CA PHE A 83 7.39 -5.81 -6.92
C PHE A 83 7.88 -6.11 -8.35
N ALA A 84 8.36 -7.33 -8.63
CA ALA A 84 8.68 -7.71 -10.01
C ALA A 84 7.43 -7.59 -10.88
N ARG A 85 7.59 -7.09 -12.11
CA ARG A 85 6.49 -6.95 -13.07
C ARG A 85 6.28 -8.26 -13.82
N PHE A 86 5.02 -8.54 -14.15
CA PHE A 86 4.66 -9.59 -15.08
C PHE A 86 4.36 -9.00 -16.44
N ASP A 87 5.16 -9.41 -17.43
CA ASP A 87 4.92 -9.07 -18.82
C ASP A 87 3.87 -10.02 -19.40
N HIS A 88 2.72 -9.45 -19.73
CA HIS A 88 1.57 -10.16 -20.27
C HIS A 88 1.30 -9.79 -21.74
N GLU A 89 2.20 -9.06 -22.41
CA GLU A 89 1.99 -8.56 -23.78
C GLU A 89 1.71 -9.69 -24.80
N ASN A 90 2.26 -10.89 -24.56
CA ASN A 90 2.09 -12.05 -25.43
C ASN A 90 0.96 -12.99 -25.00
N ILE A 91 0.13 -12.61 -24.01
CA ILE A 91 -0.93 -13.46 -23.46
C ILE A 91 -2.27 -12.80 -23.74
N SER A 92 -3.20 -13.54 -24.34
CA SER A 92 -4.51 -12.99 -24.70
C SER A 92 -5.31 -12.61 -23.43
N PRO A 93 -6.13 -11.54 -23.46
CA PRO A 93 -6.99 -11.16 -22.34
C PRO A 93 -7.90 -12.29 -21.86
N GLU A 94 -8.43 -13.10 -22.79
CA GLU A 94 -9.29 -14.25 -22.49
C GLU A 94 -8.52 -15.31 -21.69
N THR A 95 -7.24 -15.51 -22.01
CA THR A 95 -6.39 -16.46 -21.28
C THR A 95 -6.11 -15.97 -19.85
N LEU A 96 -5.93 -14.67 -19.66
CA LEU A 96 -5.76 -14.08 -18.32
C LEU A 96 -7.04 -14.18 -17.49
N GLN A 97 -8.20 -13.95 -18.11
CA GLN A 97 -9.50 -14.06 -17.46
C GLN A 97 -9.81 -15.51 -17.07
N GLU A 98 -9.57 -16.47 -17.95
CA GLU A 98 -9.73 -17.90 -17.62
C GLU A 98 -8.76 -18.33 -16.51
N PHE A 99 -7.54 -17.80 -16.49
CA PHE A 99 -6.57 -18.06 -15.43
C PHE A 99 -7.08 -17.54 -14.08
N GLU A 100 -7.54 -16.29 -14.03
CA GLU A 100 -8.14 -15.71 -12.82
C GLU A 100 -9.31 -16.57 -12.33
N HIS A 101 -10.22 -16.96 -13.22
CA HIS A 101 -11.37 -17.78 -12.85
C HIS A 101 -10.94 -19.14 -12.28
N ALA A 102 -10.02 -19.84 -12.96
CA ALA A 102 -9.53 -21.16 -12.56
C ALA A 102 -8.82 -21.16 -11.20
N PHE A 103 -8.15 -20.05 -10.85
CA PHE A 103 -7.39 -19.92 -9.60
C PHE A 103 -8.03 -18.96 -8.59
N SER A 104 -9.26 -18.50 -8.80
CA SER A 104 -9.94 -17.49 -7.98
C SER A 104 -9.93 -17.84 -6.48
N GLU A 105 -10.26 -19.08 -6.13
CA GLU A 105 -10.23 -19.56 -4.74
C GLU A 105 -8.80 -19.53 -4.15
N ASN A 106 -7.81 -19.96 -4.92
CA ASN A 106 -6.40 -19.94 -4.51
C ASN A 106 -5.90 -18.50 -4.29
N ILE A 107 -6.27 -17.58 -5.19
CA ILE A 107 -5.89 -16.16 -5.14
C ILE A 107 -6.57 -15.50 -3.93
N SER A 108 -7.86 -15.71 -3.72
CA SER A 108 -8.61 -15.18 -2.57
C SER A 108 -7.98 -15.66 -1.25
N GLU A 109 -7.65 -16.95 -1.13
CA GLU A 109 -6.98 -17.49 0.05
C GLU A 109 -5.60 -16.85 0.28
N TYR A 110 -4.78 -16.69 -0.76
CA TYR A 110 -3.49 -16.00 -0.64
C TYR A 110 -3.63 -14.56 -0.14
N LEU A 111 -4.61 -13.80 -0.65
CA LEU A 111 -4.86 -12.43 -0.25
C LEU A 111 -5.33 -12.35 1.21
N LYS A 112 -6.21 -13.26 1.63
CA LYS A 112 -6.64 -13.41 3.04
C LYS A 112 -5.45 -13.72 3.95
N GLN A 113 -4.54 -14.60 3.52
CA GLN A 113 -3.31 -14.88 4.27
C GLN A 113 -2.38 -13.67 4.36
N CYS A 114 -2.26 -12.88 3.29
CA CYS A 114 -1.50 -11.63 3.33
C CYS A 114 -2.08 -10.66 4.36
N ILE A 115 -3.40 -10.49 4.39
CA ILE A 115 -4.09 -9.61 5.35
C ILE A 115 -3.93 -10.12 6.78
N ARG A 116 -4.09 -11.43 7.01
CA ARG A 116 -3.94 -12.06 8.33
C ARG A 116 -2.53 -11.91 8.89
N ASN A 117 -1.53 -12.02 8.04
CA ASN A 117 -0.11 -12.02 8.42
C ASN A 117 0.58 -10.66 8.23
N ASN A 118 -0.20 -9.59 8.03
CA ASN A 118 0.28 -8.21 7.83
C ASN A 118 1.31 -8.07 6.69
N LYS A 119 1.15 -8.83 5.60
CA LYS A 119 2.02 -8.77 4.41
C LYS A 119 1.58 -7.68 3.44
N TRP A 120 1.61 -6.43 3.91
CA TRP A 120 1.07 -5.29 3.16
C TRP A 120 1.78 -5.03 1.84
N ASN A 121 3.11 -5.17 1.78
CA ASN A 121 3.86 -5.03 0.55
C ASN A 121 3.53 -6.11 -0.49
N SER A 122 3.30 -7.34 -0.04
CA SER A 122 2.86 -8.43 -0.92
C SER A 122 1.48 -8.14 -1.49
N LEU A 123 0.53 -7.76 -0.64
CA LEU A 123 -0.83 -7.39 -1.04
C LEU A 123 -0.80 -6.22 -2.03
N ARG A 124 -0.03 -5.17 -1.70
CA ARG A 124 0.20 -4.01 -2.57
C ARG A 124 0.77 -4.40 -3.93
N SER A 125 1.74 -5.31 -3.97
CA SER A 125 2.32 -5.79 -5.23
C SER A 125 1.29 -6.49 -6.11
N VAL A 126 0.38 -7.28 -5.52
CA VAL A 126 -0.71 -7.92 -6.27
C VAL A 126 -1.57 -6.87 -6.98
N PHE A 127 -2.04 -5.86 -6.25
CA PHE A 127 -2.91 -4.81 -6.81
C PHE A 127 -2.22 -3.92 -7.86
N ILE A 128 -0.88 -3.79 -7.83
CA ILE A 128 -0.13 -3.01 -8.82
C ILE A 128 0.28 -3.85 -10.03
N ASN A 129 0.98 -4.96 -9.79
CA ASN A 129 1.70 -5.70 -10.83
C ASN A 129 0.93 -6.91 -11.35
N TYR A 130 -0.12 -7.34 -10.65
CA TYR A 130 -0.88 -8.55 -10.94
C TYR A 130 -2.39 -8.30 -10.83
N ALA A 131 -2.83 -7.09 -11.16
CA ALA A 131 -4.24 -6.68 -11.03
C ALA A 131 -5.21 -7.60 -11.79
N PHE A 132 -4.76 -8.22 -12.89
CA PHE A 132 -5.54 -9.21 -13.64
C PHE A 132 -5.92 -10.46 -12.84
N LEU A 133 -5.23 -10.75 -11.72
CA LEU A 133 -5.56 -11.84 -10.81
C LEU A 133 -6.71 -11.48 -9.85
N VAL A 134 -7.07 -10.20 -9.74
CA VAL A 134 -8.03 -9.71 -8.75
C VAL A 134 -9.34 -9.38 -9.44
N GLY A 135 -10.16 -10.40 -9.67
CA GLY A 135 -11.54 -10.21 -10.14
C GLY A 135 -12.41 -9.46 -9.11
N ASP A 136 -13.55 -8.92 -9.56
CA ASP A 136 -14.42 -8.06 -8.75
C ASP A 136 -14.88 -8.70 -7.44
N GLY A 137 -15.23 -10.00 -7.45
CA GLY A 137 -15.62 -10.71 -6.23
C GLY A 137 -14.48 -10.81 -5.21
N THR A 138 -13.28 -11.14 -5.67
CA THR A 138 -12.08 -11.22 -4.81
C THR A 138 -11.70 -9.84 -4.28
N LYS A 139 -11.83 -8.81 -5.12
CA LYS A 139 -11.60 -7.41 -4.76
C LYS A 139 -12.52 -6.97 -3.63
N GLU A 140 -13.82 -7.23 -3.76
CA GLU A 140 -14.83 -6.89 -2.76
C GLU A 140 -14.57 -7.60 -1.42
N GLU A 141 -14.21 -8.88 -1.43
CA GLU A 141 -13.84 -9.62 -0.21
C GLU A 141 -12.64 -8.98 0.51
N VAL A 142 -11.61 -8.58 -0.24
CA VAL A 142 -10.44 -7.87 0.31
C VAL A 142 -10.87 -6.53 0.90
N TYR A 143 -11.71 -5.77 0.20
CA TYR A 143 -12.19 -4.45 0.63
C TYR A 143 -12.94 -4.54 1.95
N GLN A 144 -13.90 -5.47 2.05
CA GLN A 144 -14.66 -5.67 3.28
C GLN A 144 -13.78 -6.13 4.44
N THR A 145 -12.82 -7.01 4.19
CA THR A 145 -11.88 -7.46 5.24
C THR A 145 -11.02 -6.31 5.77
N LEU A 146 -10.53 -5.43 4.89
CA LEU A 146 -9.75 -4.25 5.27
C LEU A 146 -10.61 -3.20 5.97
N LYS A 147 -11.85 -3.00 5.53
CA LYS A 147 -12.82 -2.12 6.18
C LYS A 147 -13.13 -2.56 7.61
N LEU A 148 -13.33 -3.86 7.83
CA LEU A 148 -13.55 -4.39 9.19
C LEU A 148 -12.36 -4.12 10.12
N LYS A 149 -11.12 -4.12 9.60
CA LYS A 149 -9.93 -3.72 10.37
C LYS A 149 -9.99 -2.23 10.74
N ASN A 150 -10.30 -1.34 9.80
CA ASN A 150 -10.48 0.08 10.08
C ASN A 150 -11.59 0.32 11.11
N GLN A 151 -12.76 -0.30 10.94
CA GLN A 151 -13.89 -0.19 11.86
C GLN A 151 -13.55 -0.70 13.27
N SER A 152 -12.79 -1.79 13.36
CA SER A 152 -12.31 -2.33 14.63
C SER A 152 -11.36 -1.34 15.33
N LEU A 153 -10.45 -0.70 14.58
CA LEU A 153 -9.58 0.36 15.09
C LEU A 153 -10.38 1.59 15.54
N ILE A 154 -11.30 2.08 14.71
CA ILE A 154 -12.20 3.20 15.03
C ILE A 154 -12.94 2.94 16.35
N SER A 155 -13.53 1.75 16.49
CA SER A 155 -14.21 1.33 17.72
C SER A 155 -13.27 1.32 18.93
N ALA A 156 -12.04 0.80 18.77
CA ALA A 156 -11.06 0.79 19.84
C ALA A 156 -10.63 2.20 20.28
N ILE A 157 -10.47 3.14 19.35
CA ILE A 157 -10.15 4.54 19.67
C ILE A 157 -11.34 5.20 20.38
N TYR A 158 -12.54 5.04 19.83
CA TYR A 158 -13.77 5.62 20.39
C TYR A 158 -14.00 5.20 21.85
N ASN A 159 -13.79 3.92 22.14
CA ASN A 159 -13.98 3.31 23.46
C ASN A 159 -12.75 3.43 24.40
N ASN A 160 -11.72 4.21 24.03
CA ASN A 160 -10.47 4.37 24.80
C ASN A 160 -9.69 3.05 25.04
N GLN A 161 -9.85 2.05 24.18
CA GLN A 161 -9.16 0.75 24.23
C GLN A 161 -7.91 0.68 23.32
N PHE A 162 -7.56 1.80 22.68
CA PHE A 162 -6.49 1.86 21.66
C PHE A 162 -5.11 1.41 22.15
N VAL A 163 -4.78 1.54 23.44
CA VAL A 163 -3.47 1.11 23.98
C VAL A 163 -3.27 -0.42 23.82
N GLY A 164 -4.18 -1.21 24.38
CA GLY A 164 -4.14 -2.67 24.27
C GLY A 164 -4.44 -3.14 22.84
N TYR A 165 -5.24 -2.37 22.09
CA TYR A 165 -5.53 -2.65 20.70
C TYR A 165 -4.27 -2.58 19.83
N VAL A 166 -3.50 -1.48 19.89
CA VAL A 166 -2.28 -1.29 19.10
C VAL A 166 -1.26 -2.38 19.39
N GLN A 167 -1.15 -2.82 20.65
CA GLN A 167 -0.25 -3.92 21.03
C GLN A 167 -0.68 -5.26 20.42
N SER A 168 -1.97 -5.55 20.42
CA SER A 168 -2.51 -6.80 19.86
C SER A 168 -2.63 -6.76 18.32
N ASN A 169 -2.72 -5.57 17.75
CA ASN A 169 -3.01 -5.33 16.34
C ASN A 169 -1.98 -4.35 15.75
N PRO A 170 -0.74 -4.80 15.51
CA PRO A 170 0.37 -3.93 15.12
C PRO A 170 0.13 -3.19 13.80
N TYR A 171 -0.75 -3.72 12.93
CA TYR A 171 -1.14 -3.07 11.68
C TYR A 171 -1.73 -1.66 11.87
N SER A 172 -2.37 -1.40 13.02
CA SER A 172 -2.97 -0.09 13.33
C SER A 172 -1.95 1.04 13.47
N SER A 173 -0.66 0.70 13.61
CA SER A 173 0.45 1.64 13.68
C SER A 173 1.51 1.38 12.61
N ASP A 174 1.18 0.62 11.57
CA ASP A 174 2.09 0.26 10.48
C ASP A 174 1.87 1.15 9.26
N ILE A 175 2.88 1.92 8.87
CA ILE A 175 2.86 2.77 7.67
C ILE A 175 2.49 1.96 6.43
N GLN A 176 3.00 0.73 6.31
CA GLN A 176 2.79 -0.09 5.13
C GLN A 176 1.32 -0.50 4.97
N TYR A 177 0.56 -0.60 6.07
CA TYR A 177 -0.87 -0.86 6.02
C TYR A 177 -1.61 0.28 5.31
N TYR A 178 -1.36 1.53 5.74
CA TYR A 178 -2.03 2.71 5.19
C TYR A 178 -1.62 3.01 3.74
N THR A 179 -0.33 2.89 3.41
CA THR A 179 0.11 3.02 2.01
C THR A 179 -0.48 1.92 1.11
N MET A 180 -0.68 0.71 1.65
CA MET A 180 -1.36 -0.37 0.93
C MET A 180 -2.84 -0.02 0.71
N LEU A 181 -3.57 0.52 1.69
CA LEU A 181 -4.96 0.96 1.51
C LEU A 181 -5.11 1.94 0.34
N SER A 182 -4.19 2.92 0.22
CA SER A 182 -4.21 3.86 -0.91
C SER A 182 -3.98 3.19 -2.26
N THR A 183 -3.20 2.12 -2.29
CA THR A 183 -2.93 1.36 -3.52
C THR A 183 -4.12 0.48 -3.90
N VAL A 184 -4.77 -0.12 -2.90
CA VAL A 184 -5.93 -0.98 -3.10
C VAL A 184 -7.10 -0.13 -3.58
N ASP A 185 -7.47 0.91 -2.82
CA ASP A 185 -8.52 1.85 -3.20
C ASP A 185 -8.55 3.09 -2.29
N GLN A 186 -7.93 4.18 -2.72
CA GLN A 186 -7.97 5.42 -1.94
C GLN A 186 -9.39 5.99 -1.77
N HIS A 187 -10.31 5.77 -2.72
CA HIS A 187 -11.66 6.32 -2.64
C HIS A 187 -12.50 5.55 -1.61
N PHE A 188 -12.44 4.22 -1.64
CA PHE A 188 -13.21 3.37 -0.73
C PHE A 188 -12.84 3.56 0.74
N PHE A 189 -11.56 3.84 1.04
CA PHE A 189 -11.07 3.98 2.42
C PHE A 189 -10.99 5.43 2.92
N ASP A 190 -11.27 6.45 2.09
CA ASP A 190 -11.09 7.87 2.47
C ASP A 190 -11.87 8.24 3.75
N ASP A 191 -13.15 7.85 3.82
CA ASP A 191 -14.03 8.14 4.96
C ASP A 191 -13.58 7.45 6.26
N ASP A 192 -13.07 6.22 6.17
CA ASP A 192 -12.54 5.48 7.33
C ASP A 192 -11.30 6.21 7.88
N ILE A 193 -10.40 6.66 7.00
CA ILE A 193 -9.18 7.37 7.40
C ILE A 193 -9.50 8.75 7.99
N LEU A 194 -10.44 9.47 7.40
CA LEU A 194 -10.94 10.73 7.95
C LEU A 194 -11.54 10.53 9.35
N THR A 195 -12.33 9.46 9.54
CA THR A 195 -12.93 9.11 10.83
C THR A 195 -11.87 8.80 11.88
N ILE A 196 -10.85 8.00 11.54
CA ILE A 196 -9.71 7.72 12.42
C ILE A 196 -9.02 9.02 12.85
N ASN A 197 -8.71 9.89 11.89
CA ASN A 197 -8.07 11.18 12.14
C ASN A 197 -8.88 12.05 13.11
N ASN A 198 -10.19 12.21 12.86
CA ASN A 198 -11.05 13.06 13.65
C ASN A 198 -11.21 12.56 15.09
N ILE A 199 -11.44 11.25 15.28
CA ILE A 199 -11.58 10.69 16.63
C ILE A 199 -10.26 10.80 17.40
N ILE A 200 -9.10 10.63 16.76
CA ILE A 200 -7.81 10.87 17.41
C ILE A 200 -7.69 12.31 17.90
N CYS A 201 -8.06 13.29 17.05
CA CYS A 201 -8.06 14.71 17.41
C CYS A 201 -8.96 15.02 18.62
N GLU A 202 -10.10 14.35 18.74
CA GLU A 202 -11.00 14.49 19.89
C GLU A 202 -10.42 13.87 21.16
N LYS A 203 -9.83 12.67 21.05
CA LYS A 203 -9.33 11.87 22.18
C LYS A 203 -7.92 12.25 22.64
N GLN A 204 -7.19 13.08 21.89
CA GLN A 204 -5.80 13.45 22.22
C GLN A 204 -5.63 14.22 23.53
N LYS A 205 -6.70 14.78 24.12
CA LYS A 205 -6.63 15.52 25.41
C LYS A 205 -6.32 14.63 26.64
N ASN A 206 -6.13 13.33 26.43
CA ASN A 206 -5.82 12.35 27.47
C ASN A 206 -4.34 12.43 27.93
N THR A 207 -3.94 11.48 28.78
CA THR A 207 -2.58 11.36 29.35
C THR A 207 -1.48 11.33 28.26
N VAL A 208 -0.26 11.70 28.63
CA VAL A 208 0.91 11.64 27.73
C VAL A 208 1.10 10.25 27.14
N ASN A 209 0.93 9.20 27.95
CA ASN A 209 1.01 7.82 27.47
C ASN A 209 -0.03 7.53 26.37
N ASN A 210 -1.27 7.99 26.56
CA ASN A 210 -2.32 7.83 25.55
C ASN A 210 -2.00 8.57 24.25
N LYS A 211 -1.42 9.79 24.35
CA LYS A 211 -0.96 10.54 23.18
C LYS A 211 0.09 9.80 22.37
N ILE A 212 1.00 9.05 23.00
CA ILE A 212 2.00 8.25 22.28
C ILE A 212 1.33 7.20 21.39
N PHE A 213 0.36 6.45 21.93
CA PHE A 213 -0.34 5.41 21.15
C PHE A 213 -1.21 6.00 20.04
N LEU A 214 -1.95 7.07 20.33
CA LEU A 214 -2.72 7.78 19.31
C LEU A 214 -1.81 8.40 18.24
N GLY A 215 -0.64 8.92 18.65
CA GLY A 215 0.39 9.46 17.76
C GLY A 215 0.96 8.40 16.83
N LYS A 216 1.18 7.16 17.30
CA LYS A 216 1.62 6.05 16.43
C LYS A 216 0.61 5.74 15.33
N ILE A 217 -0.68 5.71 15.68
CA ILE A 217 -1.76 5.48 14.70
C ILE A 217 -1.81 6.66 13.71
N LEU A 218 -1.85 7.89 14.21
CA LEU A 218 -1.94 9.10 13.37
C LEU A 218 -0.73 9.25 12.44
N TYR A 219 0.47 8.95 12.95
CA TYR A 219 1.68 8.97 12.17
C TYR A 219 1.64 7.94 11.04
N ALA A 220 1.22 6.70 11.32
CA ALA A 220 1.06 5.69 10.29
C ALA A 220 -0.03 6.08 9.26
N ALA A 221 -1.18 6.57 9.73
CA ALA A 221 -2.28 7.02 8.89
C ALA A 221 -1.90 8.20 7.97
N SER A 222 -0.94 9.04 8.37
CA SER A 222 -0.46 10.15 7.54
C SER A 222 0.19 9.73 6.21
N TYR A 223 0.55 8.44 6.06
CA TYR A 223 1.09 7.88 4.82
C TYR A 223 0.01 7.30 3.89
N PHE A 224 -1.27 7.45 4.24
CA PHE A 224 -2.37 7.23 3.32
C PHE A 224 -2.43 8.38 2.31
N ASN A 225 -2.28 8.07 1.02
CA ASN A 225 -2.57 9.01 -0.05
C ASN A 225 -4.09 9.09 -0.26
N ALA A 226 -4.70 10.13 0.32
CA ALA A 226 -6.14 10.36 0.28
C ALA A 226 -6.66 10.67 -1.12
N TYR A 227 -7.93 10.34 -1.36
CA TYR A 227 -8.66 10.70 -2.56
C TYR A 227 -9.01 12.19 -2.59
N THR A 228 -9.36 12.76 -1.43
CA THR A 228 -9.70 14.18 -1.31
C THR A 228 -8.50 15.04 -0.91
N ASP A 229 -8.33 16.19 -1.57
CA ASP A 229 -7.23 17.12 -1.27
C ASP A 229 -7.26 17.62 0.18
N SER A 230 -8.46 17.82 0.73
CA SER A 230 -8.67 18.26 2.12
C SER A 230 -8.13 17.24 3.14
N LEU A 231 -8.45 15.94 2.96
CA LEU A 231 -7.92 14.91 3.84
C LEU A 231 -6.40 14.77 3.65
N LYS A 232 -5.91 14.85 2.41
CA LYS A 232 -4.48 14.81 2.11
C LYS A 232 -3.70 15.89 2.87
N GLU A 233 -4.12 17.16 2.75
CA GLU A 233 -3.49 18.28 3.47
C GLU A 233 -3.58 18.10 4.99
N THR A 234 -4.71 17.61 5.50
CA THR A 234 -4.90 17.32 6.93
C THR A 234 -3.89 16.27 7.42
N LEU A 235 -3.73 15.17 6.68
CA LEU A 235 -2.81 14.08 7.02
C LEU A 235 -1.34 14.55 6.97
N GLU A 236 -0.96 15.32 5.94
CA GLU A 236 0.39 15.89 5.80
C GLU A 236 0.73 16.82 6.98
N ASN A 237 -0.20 17.70 7.36
CA ASN A 237 -0.02 18.59 8.50
C ASN A 237 0.05 17.83 9.84
N ASN A 238 -0.77 16.79 9.99
CA ASN A 238 -0.82 15.98 11.20
C ASN A 238 0.39 15.05 11.34
N GLN A 239 1.13 14.76 10.27
CA GLN A 239 2.31 13.89 10.31
C GLN A 239 3.36 14.39 11.31
N GLN A 240 3.69 15.69 11.27
CA GLN A 240 4.69 16.27 12.18
C GLN A 240 4.16 16.30 13.62
N ILE A 241 2.89 16.65 13.81
CA ILE A 241 2.24 16.66 15.14
C ILE A 241 2.28 15.27 15.77
N ALA A 242 1.91 14.25 14.99
CA ALA A 242 1.93 12.86 15.41
C ALA A 242 3.35 12.41 15.79
N LEU A 243 4.36 12.81 15.00
CA LEU A 243 5.76 12.51 15.30
C LEU A 243 6.19 13.09 16.67
N GLN A 244 5.78 14.32 17.00
CA GLN A 244 6.09 14.90 18.32
C GLN A 244 5.37 14.17 19.46
N TRP A 245 4.18 13.62 19.21
CA TRP A 245 3.49 12.81 20.22
C TRP A 245 4.18 11.47 20.47
N VAL A 246 4.76 10.86 19.42
CA VAL A 246 5.52 9.61 19.55
C VAL A 246 6.86 9.84 20.25
N TYR A 247 7.54 10.95 19.95
CA TYR A 247 8.86 11.30 20.49
C TYR A 247 8.84 12.68 21.18
N PRO A 248 8.18 12.81 22.35
CA PRO A 248 7.97 14.11 23.01
C PRO A 248 9.25 14.80 23.50
N ASN A 249 10.38 14.07 23.57
CA ASN A 249 11.66 14.56 24.07
C ASN A 249 12.71 14.75 22.97
N GLU A 250 12.38 14.46 21.71
CA GLU A 250 13.32 14.63 20.59
C GLU A 250 13.10 16.00 19.92
N PRO A 251 14.14 16.83 19.77
CA PRO A 251 14.04 18.05 18.99
C PRO A 251 13.87 17.66 17.51
N ILE A 252 12.65 17.79 17.00
CA ILE A 252 12.35 17.54 15.59
C ILE A 252 13.04 18.63 14.76
N SER A 253 13.98 18.22 13.91
CA SER A 253 14.56 19.08 12.89
C SER A 253 13.46 19.43 11.89
N SER A 254 12.81 20.57 12.08
CA SER A 254 11.83 21.09 11.15
C SER A 254 12.49 21.35 9.81
N GLY A 255 12.20 20.51 8.82
CA GLY A 255 12.34 20.89 7.42
C GLY A 255 11.52 22.17 7.23
N SER A 256 12.19 23.27 6.96
CA SER A 256 11.62 24.61 6.96
C SER A 256 10.57 24.77 5.85
N SER A 257 9.31 24.47 6.15
CA SER A 257 8.19 25.13 5.50
C SER A 257 8.09 26.53 6.12
N THR A 258 8.77 27.50 5.52
CA THR A 258 8.59 28.91 5.89
C THR A 258 7.13 29.26 5.69
N SER A 259 6.39 29.35 6.80
CA SER A 259 4.99 29.77 6.80
C SER A 259 4.89 31.14 6.12
N SER A 260 3.81 31.35 5.36
CA SER A 260 3.56 32.61 4.63
C SER A 260 3.63 33.84 5.54
N THR A 261 3.35 33.70 6.83
CA THR A 261 3.51 34.73 7.86
C THR A 261 4.96 35.19 8.01
N THR A 262 5.95 34.30 7.94
CA THR A 262 7.37 34.67 8.04
C THR A 262 7.84 35.48 6.83
N MET A 263 7.37 35.11 5.62
CA MET A 263 7.63 35.89 4.40
C MET A 263 6.95 37.26 4.44
N THR A 264 5.70 37.34 4.91
CA THR A 264 5.00 38.62 5.07
C THR A 264 5.72 39.54 6.07
N VAL A 265 6.23 39.00 7.19
CA VAL A 265 7.01 39.76 8.17
C VAL A 265 8.33 40.28 7.58
N ILE A 266 9.04 39.46 6.79
CA ILE A 266 10.27 39.89 6.12
C ILE A 266 9.97 40.99 5.10
N ILE A 267 8.90 40.87 4.32
CA ILE A 267 8.50 41.89 3.34
C ILE A 267 8.16 43.21 4.04
N ILE A 268 7.37 43.16 5.12
CA ILE A 268 7.02 44.36 5.90
C ILE A 268 8.27 45.01 6.50
N ALA A 269 9.20 44.23 7.06
CA ALA A 269 10.44 44.74 7.61
C ALA A 269 11.31 45.45 6.56
N VAL A 270 11.41 44.89 5.35
CA VAL A 270 12.14 45.51 4.23
C VAL A 270 11.47 46.81 3.79
N VAL A 271 10.14 46.86 3.69
CA VAL A 271 9.40 48.08 3.34
C VAL A 271 9.60 49.18 4.38
N VAL A 272 9.57 48.84 5.68
CA VAL A 272 9.80 49.81 6.75
C VAL A 272 11.21 50.40 6.70
N VAL A 273 12.22 49.57 6.45
CA VAL A 273 13.62 50.04 6.29
C VAL A 273 13.75 50.99 5.10
N ILE A 274 13.05 50.73 3.98
CA ILE A 274 13.05 51.61 2.81
C ILE A 274 12.40 52.96 3.11
N ILE A 275 11.28 52.97 3.85
CA ILE A 275 10.60 54.21 4.27
C ILE A 275 11.52 55.03 5.18
N ILE A 276 12.21 54.39 6.13
CA ILE A 276 13.15 55.07 7.03
C ILE A 276 14.33 55.66 6.24
N ILE A 277 14.89 54.92 5.28
CA ILE A 277 15.98 55.41 4.43
C ILE A 277 15.49 56.58 3.56
N ALA A 278 14.29 56.51 2.99
CA ALA A 278 13.72 57.60 2.18
C ALA A 278 13.48 58.89 2.99
N ILE A 279 13.04 58.77 4.24
CA ILE A 279 12.80 59.91 5.13
C ILE A 279 14.12 60.51 5.64
N THR A 280 15.08 59.68 6.03
CA THR A 280 16.36 60.15 6.61
C THR A 280 17.35 60.69 5.58
N SER A 281 17.23 60.28 4.32
CA SER A 281 18.14 60.74 3.26
C SER A 281 17.71 62.04 2.57
N GLY A 282 16.56 62.62 2.93
CA GLY A 282 16.14 63.95 2.44
C GLY A 282 16.01 64.08 0.92
N TYR A 283 15.90 62.96 0.20
CA TYR A 283 15.90 62.95 -1.26
C TYR A 283 14.52 63.28 -1.83
N SER A 284 14.34 64.55 -2.18
CA SER A 284 13.32 64.95 -3.15
C SER A 284 13.68 64.38 -4.54
N GLY A 285 13.01 63.30 -4.94
CA GLY A 285 12.67 63.10 -6.36
C GLY A 285 13.59 62.25 -7.25
N SER A 286 14.32 61.25 -6.74
CA SER A 286 14.95 60.25 -7.64
C SER A 286 14.36 58.85 -7.45
N ILE A 287 13.83 58.28 -8.54
CA ILE A 287 13.12 56.98 -8.62
C ILE A 287 14.12 55.80 -8.61
N THR A 288 15.41 56.10 -8.64
CA THR A 288 16.53 55.16 -8.77
C THR A 288 16.66 54.12 -7.64
N PRO A 289 16.41 54.46 -6.34
CA PRO A 289 16.47 53.47 -5.26
C PRO A 289 15.35 52.43 -5.37
N PHE A 290 14.18 52.83 -5.89
CA PHE A 290 13.01 51.97 -6.00
C PHE A 290 13.20 50.88 -7.07
N ILE A 291 13.80 51.24 -8.21
CA ILE A 291 14.03 50.32 -9.33
C ILE A 291 15.06 49.23 -8.97
N LEU A 292 16.13 49.60 -8.27
CA LEU A 292 17.16 48.64 -7.82
C LEU A 292 16.59 47.62 -6.81
N VAL A 293 15.70 48.07 -5.94
CA VAL A 293 15.08 47.21 -4.92
C VAL A 293 14.03 46.29 -5.52
N VAL A 294 13.18 46.78 -6.44
CA VAL A 294 12.23 45.91 -7.17
C VAL A 294 12.98 44.85 -7.98
N GLY A 295 14.12 45.20 -8.58
CA GLY A 295 14.99 44.24 -9.26
C GLY A 295 15.60 43.17 -8.33
N LEU A 296 15.94 43.55 -7.09
CA LEU A 296 16.45 42.64 -6.07
C LEU A 296 15.36 41.69 -5.55
N ILE A 297 14.15 42.19 -5.31
CA ILE A 297 12.99 41.38 -4.90
C ILE A 297 12.59 40.41 -6.01
N ALA A 298 12.54 40.87 -7.26
CA ALA A 298 12.26 40.01 -8.42
C ALA A 298 13.32 38.90 -8.56
N ARG A 299 14.61 39.20 -8.34
CA ARG A 299 15.68 38.19 -8.35
C ARG A 299 15.59 37.21 -7.19
N LEU A 300 15.19 37.66 -6.00
CA LEU A 300 14.99 36.80 -4.84
C LEU A 300 13.81 35.83 -5.03
N ILE A 301 12.69 36.33 -5.56
CA ILE A 301 11.53 35.50 -5.90
C ILE A 301 11.90 34.46 -6.97
N ASN A 302 12.65 34.87 -8.01
CA ASN A 302 13.05 33.96 -9.09
C ASN A 302 14.11 32.93 -8.64
N ALA A 303 14.99 33.28 -7.70
CA ALA A 303 15.94 32.35 -7.10
C ALA A 303 15.26 31.31 -6.19
N LEU A 304 14.16 31.69 -5.53
CA LEU A 304 13.36 30.79 -4.68
C LEU A 304 12.44 29.88 -5.51
N GLY A 305 11.94 30.35 -6.66
CA GLY A 305 11.11 29.54 -7.57
C GLY A 305 11.85 28.42 -8.31
N ARG A 306 13.18 28.47 -8.41
CA ARG A 306 14.02 27.43 -9.06
C ARG A 306 14.40 26.25 -8.16
N LYS A 307 13.93 26.22 -6.90
CA LYS A 307 14.21 25.14 -5.93
C LYS A 307 12.99 24.24 -5.63
N LYS A 308 12.01 24.18 -6.54
CA LYS A 308 10.98 23.12 -6.55
C LYS A 308 11.32 22.08 -7.60
#